data_AF-A0A1I7UTW6-F1
#
_entry.id   AF-A0A1I7UTW6-F1
#
_cell.length_a   1.000
_cell.length_b   1.000
_cell.length_c   1.000
_cell.angle_alpha   90.00
_cell.angle_beta   90.00
_cell.angle_gamma   90.00
#
_symmetry.space_group_name_H-M   'P 1'
#
loop_
_entity.id
_entity.type
_entity.pdbx_description
1 polymer ?
#
loop_
_entity_poly.entity_id
_entity_poly.type
_entity_poly.pdbx_seq_one_letter_code
_entity_poly.pdbx_strand_id
1 'polypeptide(L)'
;MGVGLFSWLGVSNKFQLASAFLIIFIMTGSNVYVFETRSSSIQMNRFKMTRTSTRVLYHGVIYLVSSGMVLFMLVIPEDQVTAKLESLKREPCPTVEFFENNVIVLLTDSNFINFGLLYVLFMIFNLIFHISFHVMCTVYHLYIVPPKSISIETQKKQRKFFIGIIFQTTIPLFVLFFSCT
;
A
#
# COMPACT_ATOMS: atom_id res chain seq x y z
N MET A 1 7.44 -1.56 17.31
CA MET A 1 7.51 -2.94 16.77
C MET A 1 8.47 -3.75 17.64
N GLY A 2 7.94 -4.36 18.70
CA GLY A 2 8.73 -5.18 19.64
C GLY A 2 7.83 -6.03 20.55
N VAL A 3 6.56 -6.16 20.16
CA VAL A 3 5.51 -6.86 20.90
C VAL A 3 4.68 -7.64 19.89
N GLY A 4 4.37 -8.89 20.20
CA GLY A 4 3.64 -9.80 19.32
C GLY A 4 4.26 -11.19 19.22
N LEU A 5 3.53 -12.11 18.58
CA LEU A 5 3.89 -13.53 18.49
C LEU A 5 5.30 -13.75 17.92
N PHE A 6 5.68 -13.03 16.85
CA PHE A 6 7.01 -13.18 16.24
C PHE A 6 8.14 -12.69 17.14
N SER A 7 7.91 -11.62 17.92
CA SER A 7 8.88 -11.17 18.92
C SER A 7 9.01 -12.19 20.06
N TRP A 8 7.89 -12.80 20.48
CA TRP A 8 7.89 -13.87 21.49
C TRP A 8 8.62 -15.14 21.01
N LEU A 9 8.49 -15.46 19.71
CA LEU A 9 9.23 -16.55 19.06
C LEU A 9 10.70 -16.23 18.78
N GLY A 10 11.20 -15.05 19.18
CA GLY A 10 12.61 -14.66 19.00
C GLY A 10 13.00 -14.27 17.57
N VAL A 11 12.02 -13.98 16.70
CA VAL A 11 12.29 -13.54 15.32
C VAL A 11 12.89 -12.14 15.33
N SER A 12 13.99 -11.93 14.59
CA SER A 12 14.64 -10.62 14.49
C SER A 12 13.68 -9.53 14.00
N ASN A 13 13.69 -8.39 14.67
CA ASN A 13 12.84 -7.24 14.35
C ASN A 13 13.08 -6.70 12.92
N LYS A 14 14.30 -6.81 12.37
CA LYS A 14 14.58 -6.46 10.97
C LYS A 14 13.78 -7.33 10.00
N PHE A 15 13.67 -8.63 10.29
CA PHE A 15 12.88 -9.55 9.47
C PHE A 15 11.38 -9.28 9.60
N GLN A 16 10.88 -9.00 10.82
CA GLN A 16 9.48 -8.64 11.04
C GLN A 16 9.09 -7.36 10.29
N LEU A 17 9.98 -6.37 10.25
CA LEU A 17 9.77 -5.13 9.51
C LEU A 17 9.79 -5.35 8.00
N ALA A 18 10.75 -6.13 7.49
CA ALA A 18 10.82 -6.47 6.07
C ALA A 18 9.55 -7.18 5.59
N SER A 19 9.08 -8.17 6.36
CA SER A 19 7.86 -8.90 6.04
C SER A 19 6.63 -8.01 6.09
N ALA A 20 6.52 -7.12 7.07
CA ALA A 20 5.44 -6.14 7.15
C ALA A 20 5.40 -5.24 5.90
N PHE A 21 6.54 -4.69 5.47
CA PHE A 21 6.61 -3.89 4.24
C PHE A 21 6.22 -4.68 2.99
N LEU A 22 6.73 -5.90 2.83
CA LEU A 22 6.38 -6.76 1.69
C LEU A 22 4.87 -7.04 1.62
N ILE A 23 4.24 -7.35 2.77
CA ILE A 23 2.80 -7.58 2.86
C ILE A 23 2.02 -6.34 2.43
N ILE A 24 2.43 -5.15 2.90
CA ILE A 24 1.80 -3.88 2.52
C ILE A 24 1.90 -3.67 1.00
N PHE A 25 3.05 -3.92 0.38
CA PHE A 25 3.22 -3.74 -1.07
C PHE A 25 2.42 -4.75 -1.89
N ILE A 26 2.35 -6.01 -1.45
CA ILE A 26 1.51 -7.03 -2.08
C ILE A 26 0.03 -6.63 -2.00
N MET A 27 -0.42 -6.16 -0.83
CA MET A 27 -1.80 -5.71 -0.62
C MET A 27 -2.14 -4.53 -1.53
N THR A 28 -1.28 -3.52 -1.56
CA THR A 28 -1.41 -2.34 -2.42
C THR A 28 -1.49 -2.72 -3.90
N GLY A 29 -0.58 -3.58 -4.38
CA GLY A 29 -0.62 -4.09 -5.75
C GLY A 29 -1.89 -4.89 -6.06
N SER A 30 -2.36 -5.69 -5.11
CA SER A 30 -3.59 -6.48 -5.22
C SER A 30 -4.83 -5.60 -5.37
N ASN A 31 -4.91 -4.49 -4.63
CA ASN A 31 -6.00 -3.53 -4.77
C ASN A 31 -6.04 -2.92 -6.18
N VAL A 32 -4.90 -2.46 -6.70
CA VAL A 32 -4.81 -1.97 -8.09
C VAL A 32 -5.23 -3.05 -9.08
N TYR A 33 -4.78 -4.28 -8.89
CA TYR A 33 -5.15 -5.42 -9.73
C TYR A 33 -6.66 -5.68 -9.73
N VAL A 34 -7.33 -5.63 -8.59
CA VAL A 34 -8.78 -5.83 -8.50
C VAL A 34 -9.55 -4.76 -9.27
N PHE A 35 -9.19 -3.48 -9.10
CA PHE A 35 -9.84 -2.37 -9.81
C PHE A 35 -9.57 -2.40 -11.32
N GLU A 36 -8.33 -2.67 -11.71
CA GLU A 36 -7.95 -2.84 -13.12
C GLU A 36 -8.70 -4.01 -13.75
N THR A 37 -8.77 -5.17 -13.07
CA THR A 37 -9.50 -6.33 -13.58
C THR A 37 -10.96 -5.97 -13.85
N ARG A 38 -11.55 -5.17 -12.96
CA ARG A 38 -12.94 -4.74 -13.13
C ARG A 38 -13.13 -3.79 -14.29
N SER A 39 -12.30 -2.76 -14.39
CA SER A 39 -12.37 -1.83 -15.51
C SER A 39 -12.16 -2.55 -16.85
N SER A 40 -11.24 -3.53 -16.90
CA SER A 40 -10.95 -4.36 -18.08
C SER A 40 -12.04 -5.40 -18.41
N SER A 41 -12.87 -5.79 -17.44
CA SER A 41 -14.00 -6.72 -17.68
C SER A 41 -15.14 -6.08 -18.48
N ILE A 42 -15.19 -4.75 -18.51
CA ILE A 42 -16.18 -3.99 -19.29
C ILE A 42 -15.74 -3.97 -20.75
N GLN A 43 -16.55 -4.58 -21.63
CA GLN A 43 -16.18 -4.74 -23.04
C GLN A 43 -15.97 -3.42 -23.79
N MET A 44 -16.72 -2.37 -23.45
CA MET A 44 -16.63 -1.07 -24.12
C MET A 44 -15.58 -0.12 -23.52
N ASN A 45 -14.84 -0.55 -22.49
CA ASN A 45 -13.77 0.27 -21.94
C ASN A 45 -12.62 0.41 -22.94
N ARG A 46 -12.41 1.63 -23.45
CA ARG A 46 -11.33 1.95 -24.39
C ARG A 46 -9.93 1.77 -23.80
N PHE A 47 -9.79 1.90 -22.49
CA PHE A 47 -8.52 1.77 -21.77
C PHE A 47 -8.24 0.34 -21.30
N LYS A 48 -9.06 -0.62 -21.71
CA LYS A 48 -8.88 -2.04 -21.38
C LYS A 48 -7.53 -2.54 -21.89
N MET A 49 -6.74 -3.10 -20.98
CA MET A 49 -5.55 -3.86 -21.36
C MET A 49 -5.96 -5.24 -21.89
N THR A 50 -5.72 -5.49 -23.17
CA THR A 50 -6.10 -6.73 -23.85
C THR A 50 -5.00 -7.78 -23.85
N ARG A 51 -3.74 -7.36 -23.88
CA ARG A 51 -2.58 -8.26 -23.94
C ARG A 51 -2.13 -8.64 -22.52
N THR A 52 -1.93 -9.93 -22.28
CA THR A 52 -1.43 -10.42 -20.98
C THR A 52 -0.07 -9.81 -20.65
N SER A 53 0.84 -9.70 -21.63
CA SER A 53 2.18 -9.14 -21.41
C SER A 53 2.16 -7.68 -20.96
N THR A 54 1.28 -6.84 -21.53
CA THR A 54 1.16 -5.44 -21.12
C THR A 54 0.59 -5.33 -19.70
N ARG A 55 -0.34 -6.23 -19.35
CA ARG A 55 -0.93 -6.29 -18.01
C ARG A 55 0.09 -6.76 -16.97
N VAL A 56 0.89 -7.78 -17.28
CA VAL A 56 1.99 -8.24 -16.43
C VAL A 56 3.03 -7.14 -16.26
N LEU A 57 3.42 -6.46 -17.33
CA LEU A 57 4.37 -5.34 -17.26
C LEU A 57 3.82 -4.20 -16.38
N TYR A 58 2.55 -3.82 -16.56
CA TYR A 58 1.89 -2.79 -15.78
C TYR A 58 1.93 -3.09 -14.27
N HIS A 59 1.49 -4.29 -13.86
CA HIS A 59 1.52 -4.67 -12.44
C HIS A 59 2.94 -4.91 -11.92
N GLY A 60 3.84 -5.42 -12.76
CA GLY A 60 5.26 -5.58 -12.44
C GLY A 60 5.93 -4.25 -12.11
N VAL A 61 5.70 -3.22 -12.94
CA VAL A 61 6.24 -1.88 -12.69
C VAL A 61 5.68 -1.28 -11.40
N ILE A 62 4.37 -1.38 -11.16
CA ILE A 62 3.75 -0.88 -9.92
C ILE A 62 4.34 -1.58 -8.70
N TYR A 63 4.49 -2.90 -8.76
CA TYR A 63 5.08 -3.67 -7.67
C TYR A 63 6.55 -3.30 -7.44
N LEU A 64 7.36 -3.19 -8.50
CA LEU A 64 8.77 -2.81 -8.41
C LEU A 64 8.93 -1.43 -7.77
N VAL A 65 8.17 -0.43 -8.26
CA VAL A 65 8.14 0.92 -7.68
C VAL A 65 7.66 0.87 -6.22
N SER A 66 6.69 0.03 -5.87
CA SER A 66 6.27 -0.10 -4.47
C SER A 66 7.35 -0.72 -3.57
N SER A 67 8.02 -1.76 -4.07
CA SER A 67 9.00 -2.53 -3.33
C SER A 67 10.32 -1.80 -3.07
N GLY A 68 10.60 -0.70 -3.78
CA GLY A 68 11.82 0.09 -3.58
C GLY A 68 12.00 0.62 -2.15
N MET A 69 10.93 0.73 -1.37
CA MET A 69 10.99 1.04 0.07
C MET A 69 11.81 0.03 0.88
N VAL A 70 11.90 -1.22 0.44
CA VAL A 70 12.72 -2.24 1.10
C VAL A 70 14.21 -1.86 1.07
N LEU A 71 14.65 -1.03 0.11
CA LEU A 71 16.04 -0.57 0.04
C LEU A 71 16.42 0.32 1.23
N PHE A 72 15.48 1.00 1.88
CA PHE A 72 15.76 1.76 3.11
C PHE A 72 16.21 0.85 4.27
N MET A 73 15.91 -0.45 4.21
CA MET A 73 16.39 -1.42 5.19
C MET A 73 17.92 -1.54 5.21
N LEU A 74 18.58 -1.24 4.09
CA LEU A 74 20.04 -1.25 3.97
C LEU A 74 20.70 -0.10 4.73
N VAL A 75 19.95 0.94 5.08
CA VAL A 75 20.43 2.15 5.76
C VAL A 75 20.08 2.12 7.26
N ILE A 76 19.42 1.06 7.74
CA ILE A 76 19.09 0.94 9.16
C ILE A 76 20.38 0.85 9.99
N PRO A 77 20.56 1.72 11.01
CA PRO A 77 21.74 1.70 11.86
C PRO A 77 21.95 0.34 12.53
N GLU A 78 23.18 -0.17 12.52
CA GLU A 78 23.54 -1.39 13.25
C GLU A 78 23.58 -1.13 14.76
N ASP A 79 24.19 -0.02 15.18
CA ASP A 79 24.19 0.42 16.57
C ASP A 79 22.90 1.16 16.92
N GLN A 80 21.94 0.41 17.43
CA GLN A 80 20.64 0.93 17.86
C GLN A 80 20.72 1.75 19.15
N VAL A 81 21.76 1.60 19.98
CA VAL A 81 21.91 2.38 21.22
C VAL A 81 22.29 3.82 20.87
N THR A 82 23.29 4.00 20.02
CA THR A 82 23.65 5.32 19.50
C THR A 82 22.52 5.93 18.68
N ALA A 83 21.87 5.15 17.82
CA ALA A 83 20.77 5.66 17.01
C ALA A 83 19.58 6.16 17.84
N LYS A 84 19.24 5.45 18.94
CA LYS A 84 18.24 5.91 19.91
C LYS A 84 18.66 7.23 20.56
N LEU A 85 19.90 7.35 21.03
CA LEU A 85 20.41 8.58 21.64
C LEU A 85 20.40 9.76 20.65
N GLU A 86 20.78 9.53 19.40
CA GLU A 86 20.74 10.56 18.35
C GLU A 86 19.31 11.01 18.04
N SER A 87 18.34 10.09 18.04
CA SER A 87 16.94 10.43 17.81
C SER A 87 16.38 11.40 18.87
N LEU A 88 16.94 11.41 20.08
CA LEU A 88 16.54 12.34 21.15
C LEU A 88 16.85 13.80 20.81
N LYS A 89 17.77 14.07 19.87
CA LYS A 89 18.00 15.45 19.39
C LYS A 89 16.76 16.02 18.68
N ARG A 90 15.92 15.15 18.12
CA ARG A 90 14.68 15.52 17.42
C ARG A 90 13.46 15.39 18.34
N GLU A 91 13.39 14.33 19.14
CA GLU A 91 12.33 14.10 20.12
C GLU A 91 12.94 13.95 21.52
N PRO A 92 13.14 15.05 22.27
CA PRO A 92 13.92 15.05 23.50
C PRO A 92 13.25 14.35 24.69
N CYS A 93 11.93 14.16 24.65
CA CYS A 93 11.16 13.60 25.76
C CYS A 93 10.31 12.40 25.29
N PRO A 94 10.91 11.27 24.89
CA PRO A 94 10.15 10.08 24.52
C PRO A 94 9.54 9.42 25.76
N THR A 95 8.58 8.51 25.56
CA THR A 95 8.01 7.72 26.65
C THR A 95 9.02 6.69 27.18
N VAL A 96 8.80 6.20 28.40
CA VAL A 96 9.67 5.19 29.04
C VAL A 96 9.77 3.93 28.18
N GLU A 97 8.69 3.57 27.47
CA GLU A 97 8.62 2.42 26.56
C GLU A 97 9.65 2.47 25.43
N PHE A 98 10.10 3.66 25.03
CA PHE A 98 11.14 3.82 24.00
C PHE A 98 12.48 3.20 24.43
N PHE A 99 12.78 3.25 25.73
CA PHE A 99 14.00 2.73 26.31
C PHE A 99 13.85 1.26 26.73
N GLU A 100 12.72 0.91 27.34
CA GLU A 100 12.49 -0.43 27.89
C GLU A 100 12.18 -1.48 26.81
N ASN A 101 11.50 -1.08 25.72
CA ASN A 101 11.17 -2.00 24.65
C ASN A 101 12.25 -2.05 23.57
N ASN A 102 12.25 -3.16 22.80
CA ASN A 102 13.07 -3.35 21.61
C ASN A 102 12.56 -2.51 20.42
N VAL A 103 12.45 -1.20 20.60
CA VAL A 103 12.15 -0.22 19.55
C VAL A 103 13.35 -0.08 18.63
N ILE A 104 13.12 -0.20 17.32
CA ILE A 104 14.13 0.06 16.29
C ILE A 104 13.99 1.48 15.79
N VAL A 105 15.11 2.21 15.79
CA VAL A 105 15.27 3.45 15.03
C VAL A 105 15.62 3.09 13.60
N LEU A 106 14.72 3.45 12.68
CA LEU A 106 14.82 3.12 11.26
C LEU A 106 15.88 3.96 10.54
N LEU A 107 15.89 5.26 10.83
CA LEU A 107 16.72 6.26 10.16
C LEU A 107 17.04 7.37 11.17
N THR A 108 18.29 7.83 11.20
CA THR A 108 18.74 8.99 12.00
C THR A 108 19.15 10.18 11.12
N ASP A 109 19.65 9.90 9.92
CA ASP A 109 20.05 10.93 8.96
C ASP A 109 18.85 11.66 8.36
N SER A 110 18.89 13.00 8.42
CA SER A 110 17.79 13.86 7.98
C SER A 110 17.50 13.79 6.48
N ASN A 111 18.52 13.55 5.63
CA ASN A 111 18.31 13.42 4.19
C ASN A 111 17.58 12.12 3.87
N PHE A 112 17.98 11.01 4.48
CA PHE A 112 17.29 9.73 4.30
C PHE A 112 15.87 9.74 4.85
N ILE A 113 15.64 10.42 5.98
CA ILE A 113 14.29 10.63 6.53
C ILE A 113 13.42 11.41 5.55
N ASN A 114 13.90 12.56 5.07
CA ASN A 114 13.14 13.40 4.13
C ASN A 114 12.88 12.70 2.81
N PHE A 115 13.87 11.98 2.27
CA PHE A 115 13.73 11.17 1.08
C PHE A 115 12.71 10.04 1.27
N GLY A 116 12.77 9.34 2.42
CA GLY A 116 11.79 8.31 2.79
C GLY A 116 10.36 8.84 2.90
N LEU A 117 10.17 9.99 3.54
CA LEU A 117 8.86 10.64 3.62
C LEU A 117 8.32 11.04 2.23
N LEU A 118 9.16 11.65 1.40
CA LEU A 118 8.79 11.99 0.02
C LEU A 118 8.42 10.74 -0.78
N TYR A 119 9.18 9.66 -0.63
CA TYR A 119 8.90 8.38 -1.29
C TYR A 119 7.56 7.80 -0.86
N VAL A 120 7.26 7.79 0.45
CA VAL A 120 5.97 7.32 0.98
C VAL A 120 4.81 8.15 0.41
N LEU A 121 4.94 9.47 0.37
CA LEU A 121 3.93 10.35 -0.22
C LEU A 121 3.73 10.07 -1.72
N PHE A 122 4.82 9.89 -2.46
CA PHE A 122 4.78 9.50 -3.86
C PHE A 122 4.06 8.17 -4.06
N MET A 123 4.32 7.17 -3.21
CA MET A 123 3.66 5.87 -3.26
C MET A 123 2.15 5.96 -3.01
N ILE A 124 1.74 6.75 -2.00
CA ILE A 124 0.32 6.99 -1.70
C ILE A 124 -0.35 7.65 -2.91
N PHE A 125 0.26 8.68 -3.47
CA PHE A 125 -0.27 9.37 -4.65
C PHE A 125 -0.38 8.45 -5.86
N ASN A 126 0.67 7.66 -6.14
CA ASN A 126 0.68 6.70 -7.24
C ASN A 126 -0.44 5.66 -7.11
N LEU A 127 -0.65 5.13 -5.90
CA LEU A 127 -1.74 4.21 -5.61
C LEU A 127 -3.11 4.84 -5.85
N ILE A 128 -3.35 6.01 -5.26
CA ILE A 128 -4.62 6.74 -5.41
C ILE A 128 -4.89 7.03 -6.88
N PHE A 129 -3.87 7.47 -7.64
CA PHE A 129 -3.98 7.73 -9.06
C PHE A 129 -4.43 6.49 -9.85
N HIS A 130 -3.76 5.34 -9.67
CA HIS A 130 -4.11 4.12 -10.39
C HIS A 130 -5.50 3.58 -10.03
N ILE A 131 -5.85 3.57 -8.73
CA ILE A 131 -7.18 3.14 -8.29
C ILE A 131 -8.24 4.09 -8.85
N SER A 132 -8.05 5.40 -8.69
CA SER A 132 -9.01 6.40 -9.15
C SER A 132 -9.23 6.31 -10.65
N PHE A 133 -8.17 6.15 -11.44
CA PHE A 133 -8.28 5.95 -12.89
C PHE A 133 -9.21 4.78 -13.25
N HIS A 134 -9.00 3.61 -12.64
CA HIS A 134 -9.81 2.41 -12.92
C HIS A 134 -11.23 2.50 -12.36
N VAL A 135 -11.41 3.14 -11.20
CA VAL A 135 -12.71 3.47 -10.63
C VAL A 135 -13.48 4.38 -11.58
N MET A 136 -12.86 5.46 -12.07
CA MET A 136 -13.51 6.39 -13.01
C MET A 136 -13.89 5.70 -14.31
N CYS A 137 -13.00 4.86 -14.88
CA CYS A 137 -13.33 4.05 -16.04
C CYS A 137 -14.53 3.13 -15.79
N THR A 138 -14.57 2.49 -14.62
CA THR A 138 -15.66 1.59 -14.23
C THR A 138 -16.97 2.35 -14.05
N VAL A 139 -16.97 3.46 -13.32
CA VAL A 139 -18.16 4.29 -13.08
C VAL A 139 -18.70 4.85 -14.39
N TYR A 140 -17.82 5.40 -15.24
CA TYR A 140 -18.21 5.97 -16.52
C TYR A 140 -18.96 4.95 -17.39
N HIS A 141 -18.39 3.76 -17.58
CA HIS A 141 -19.01 2.75 -18.44
C HIS A 141 -20.13 1.95 -17.76
N LEU A 142 -20.27 1.98 -16.43
CA LEU A 142 -21.30 1.20 -15.74
C LEU A 142 -22.55 2.02 -15.39
N TYR A 143 -22.38 3.33 -15.18
CA TYR A 143 -23.45 4.24 -14.74
C TYR A 143 -23.77 5.34 -15.76
N ILE A 144 -22.77 5.94 -16.41
CA ILE A 144 -22.98 7.12 -17.26
C ILE A 144 -23.30 6.70 -18.70
N VAL A 145 -22.44 5.89 -19.31
CA VAL A 145 -22.59 5.42 -20.70
C VAL A 145 -22.55 3.89 -20.71
N PRO A 146 -23.66 3.22 -20.33
CA PRO A 146 -23.68 1.77 -20.23
C PRO A 146 -23.59 1.09 -21.60
N PRO A 147 -22.87 -0.05 -21.71
CA PRO A 147 -22.77 -0.80 -22.95
C PRO A 147 -24.15 -1.26 -23.42
N LYS A 148 -24.42 -1.11 -24.71
CA LYS A 148 -25.63 -1.68 -25.33
C LYS A 148 -25.58 -3.22 -25.41
N SER A 149 -24.39 -3.81 -25.22
CA SER A 149 -24.16 -5.26 -25.32
C SER A 149 -24.41 -6.04 -24.03
N ILE A 150 -24.68 -5.37 -22.90
CA ILE A 150 -24.96 -6.04 -21.62
C ILE A 150 -26.45 -5.99 -21.27
N SER A 151 -26.98 -7.09 -20.73
CA SER A 151 -28.36 -7.09 -20.23
C SER A 151 -28.49 -6.27 -18.94
N ILE A 152 -29.69 -5.74 -18.70
CA ILE A 152 -30.02 -4.96 -17.50
C ILE A 152 -29.70 -5.75 -16.21
N GLU A 153 -30.00 -7.06 -16.20
CA GLU A 153 -29.72 -7.92 -15.05
C GLU A 153 -28.22 -8.13 -14.82
N THR A 154 -27.43 -8.27 -15.89
CA THR A 154 -25.96 -8.34 -15.80
C THR A 154 -25.39 -7.04 -15.25
N GLN A 155 -25.90 -5.90 -15.73
CA GLN A 155 -25.49 -4.58 -15.26
C GLN A 155 -25.77 -4.39 -13.76
N LYS A 156 -26.97 -4.77 -13.28
CA LYS A 156 -27.31 -4.72 -11.85
C LYS A 156 -26.35 -5.55 -11.00
N LYS A 157 -25.99 -6.75 -11.47
CA LYS A 157 -25.01 -7.62 -10.79
C LYS A 157 -23.61 -6.98 -10.76
N GLN A 158 -23.16 -6.41 -11.88
CA GLN A 158 -21.87 -5.71 -11.95
C GLN A 158 -21.81 -4.50 -10.99
N ARG A 159 -22.89 -3.72 -10.88
CA ARG A 159 -23.00 -2.59 -9.93
C ARG A 159 -22.88 -3.05 -8.48
N LYS A 160 -23.66 -4.06 -8.09
CA LYS A 160 -23.59 -4.65 -6.73
C LYS A 160 -22.19 -5.17 -6.42
N PHE A 161 -21.57 -5.86 -7.38
CA PHE A 161 -20.22 -6.38 -7.22
C PHE A 161 -19.19 -5.24 -7.04
N PHE A 162 -19.29 -4.18 -7.84
CA PHE A 162 -18.40 -3.02 -7.75
C PHE A 162 -18.52 -2.33 -6.37
N ILE A 163 -19.74 -2.13 -5.88
CA ILE A 163 -19.98 -1.62 -4.52
C ILE A 163 -19.31 -2.51 -3.48
N GLY A 164 -19.39 -3.83 -3.63
CA GLY A 164 -18.71 -4.79 -2.77
C GLY A 164 -17.19 -4.59 -2.72
N ILE A 165 -16.53 -4.36 -3.86
CA ILE A 165 -15.08 -4.05 -3.90
C ILE A 165 -14.79 -2.76 -3.17
N ILE A 166 -15.59 -1.71 -3.38
CA ILE A 166 -15.38 -0.43 -2.70
C ILE A 166 -15.38 -0.66 -1.19
N PHE A 167 -16.40 -1.31 -0.63
CA PHE A 167 -16.42 -1.64 0.80
C PHE A 167 -15.25 -2.51 1.25
N GLN A 168 -14.92 -3.57 0.48
CA GLN A 168 -13.80 -4.47 0.81
C GLN A 168 -12.47 -3.73 0.90
N THR A 169 -12.30 -2.67 0.10
CA THR A 169 -11.05 -1.89 0.03
C THR A 169 -11.02 -0.73 1.02
N THR A 170 -12.13 -0.01 1.24
CA THR A 170 -12.16 1.12 2.19
C THR A 170 -12.31 0.72 3.65
N ILE A 171 -13.04 -0.35 3.99
CA ILE A 171 -13.23 -0.74 5.40
C ILE A 171 -11.88 -1.00 6.10
N PRO A 172 -10.97 -1.82 5.56
CA PRO A 172 -9.66 -2.03 6.19
C PRO A 172 -8.84 -0.75 6.34
N LEU A 173 -8.92 0.16 5.35
CA LEU A 173 -8.22 1.44 5.39
C LEU A 173 -8.78 2.35 6.49
N PHE A 174 -10.09 2.40 6.66
CA PHE A 174 -10.74 3.15 7.73
C PHE A 174 -10.37 2.61 9.12
N VAL A 175 -10.37 1.29 9.30
CA VAL A 175 -9.95 0.66 10.56
C VAL A 175 -8.50 1.00 10.89
N LEU A 176 -7.60 0.94 9.89
CA LEU A 176 -6.19 1.31 10.08
C LEU A 176 -6.03 2.78 10.45
N PHE A 177 -6.75 3.69 9.77
CA PHE A 177 -6.68 5.12 10.07
C PHE A 177 -7.08 5.42 11.52
N PHE A 178 -8.24 4.91 11.97
CA PHE A 178 -8.70 5.10 13.35
C PHE A 178 -7.84 4.39 14.40
N SER A 179 -7.12 3.33 14.02
CA SER A 179 -6.20 2.66 14.93
C SER A 179 -4.86 3.40 15.08
N CYS A 180 -4.56 4.35 14.20
CA CYS A 180 -3.33 5.14 14.20
C CYS A 180 -3.53 6.59 14.69
N THR A 181 -4.78 7.05 14.84
CA THR A 181 -5.16 8.33 15.47
C THR A 181 -5.57 8.13 16.91
#